data_AF-A0A9E1J385-F1
#
_entry.id   AF-A0A9E1J385-F1
#
_cell.length_a   1.000
_cell.length_b   1.000
_cell.length_c   1.000
_cell.angle_alpha   90.00
_cell.angle_beta   90.00
_cell.angle_gamma   90.00
#
_symmetry.space_group_name_H-M   'P 1'
#
loop_
_entity.id
_entity.type
_entity.pdbx_description
1 polymer ?
#
loop_
_entity_poly.entity_id
_entity_poly.type
_entity_poly.pdbx_seq_one_letter_code
_entity_poly.pdbx_strand_id
1 'polypeptide(L)' 'PTIQELRRDPDLCVGENKPYDGANPPGYALHTHAGDNGLPIAVFEIRQDLIDTDQGAELWALILAKALTPVLAAYGP' A
#
# COMPACT_ATOMS: atom_id res chain seq x y z
N PRO A 1 3.98 -9.32 -0.87
CA PRO A 1 5.12 -8.93 -0.01
C PRO A 1 4.79 -7.79 0.97
N THR A 2 4.38 -6.62 0.49
CA THR A 2 4.10 -5.45 1.34
C THR A 2 3.01 -5.69 2.37
N ILE A 3 1.92 -6.38 1.99
CA ILE A 3 0.85 -6.71 2.95
C ILE A 3 1.33 -7.60 4.10
N GLN A 4 2.32 -8.47 3.86
CA GLN A 4 2.90 -9.32 4.91
C GLN A 4 3.74 -8.49 5.88
N GLU A 5 4.49 -7.50 5.38
CA GLU A 5 5.25 -6.58 6.23
C GLU A 5 4.33 -5.71 7.08
N LEU A 6 3.23 -5.20 6.52
CA LEU A 6 2.22 -4.46 7.29
C LEU A 6 1.57 -5.32 8.38
N ARG A 7 1.26 -6.58 8.09
CA ARG A 7 0.66 -7.53 9.07
C ARG A 7 1.60 -7.94 10.20
N ARG A 8 2.90 -7.59 10.16
CA ARG A 8 3.82 -7.85 11.27
C ARG A 8 3.58 -6.92 12.45
N ASP A 9 2.95 -5.77 12.22
CA ASP A 9 2.55 -4.86 13.28
C ASP A 9 1.19 -5.29 13.84
N PRO A 10 1.11 -5.79 15.08
CA PRO A 10 -0.14 -6.28 15.66
C PRO A 10 -1.14 -5.15 15.95
N ASP A 11 -0.70 -3.89 15.97
CA ASP A 11 -1.56 -2.74 16.23
C ASP A 11 -2.27 -2.26 14.95
N LEU A 12 -1.87 -2.75 13.77
CA LEU A 12 -2.48 -2.38 12.50
C LEU A 12 -3.63 -3.31 12.11
N CYS A 13 -4.77 -2.72 11.76
CA CYS A 13 -5.86 -3.42 11.10
C CYS A 13 -5.62 -3.47 9.57
N VAL A 14 -5.10 -4.59 9.07
CA VAL A 14 -4.69 -4.73 7.66
C VAL A 14 -5.62 -5.67 6.88
N GLY A 15 -6.42 -5.08 5.98
CA GLY A 15 -7.22 -5.80 4.98
C GLY A 15 -6.47 -6.03 3.67
N GLU A 16 -6.79 -7.13 2.97
CA GLU A 16 -6.38 -7.33 1.58
C GLU A 16 -7.60 -7.11 0.69
N ASN A 17 -7.52 -6.18 -0.27
CA ASN A 17 -8.64 -5.86 -1.16
C ASN A 17 -9.96 -5.61 -0.40
N LYS A 18 -9.85 -4.84 0.69
CA LYS A 18 -10.96 -4.41 1.55
C LYS A 18 -10.74 -2.96 1.97
N PRO A 19 -11.80 -2.14 2.05
CA PRO A 19 -13.20 -2.48 1.77
C PRO A 19 -13.52 -2.65 0.27
N TYR A 20 -12.62 -2.22 -0.61
CA TYR A 20 -12.76 -2.33 -2.06
C TYR A 20 -11.83 -3.40 -2.64
N ASP A 21 -12.35 -4.16 -3.61
CA ASP A 21 -11.53 -5.07 -4.40
C ASP A 21 -10.89 -4.33 -5.58
N GLY A 22 -9.70 -3.77 -5.34
CA GLY A 22 -8.93 -3.01 -6.33
C GLY A 22 -8.38 -3.85 -7.48
N ALA A 23 -8.48 -5.18 -7.41
CA ALA A 23 -8.07 -6.08 -8.46
C ALA A 23 -9.19 -6.35 -9.50
N ASN A 24 -10.45 -6.00 -9.19
CA ASN A 24 -11.58 -6.31 -10.06
C ASN A 24 -12.73 -5.27 -10.04
N PRO A 25 -12.88 -4.46 -11.10
CA PRO A 25 -11.94 -4.29 -12.20
C PRO A 25 -10.68 -3.54 -11.71
N PRO A 26 -9.49 -3.83 -12.26
CA PRO A 26 -8.32 -3.03 -11.98
C PRO A 26 -8.57 -1.58 -12.47
N GLY A 27 -8.27 -0.60 -11.62
CA GLY A 27 -8.46 0.80 -11.94
C GLY A 27 -7.66 1.24 -13.18
N TYR A 28 -8.22 2.16 -13.97
CA TYR A 28 -7.60 2.65 -15.21
C TYR A 28 -6.13 3.08 -15.03
N ALA A 29 -5.84 3.78 -13.93
CA ALA A 29 -4.49 4.26 -13.62
C ALA A 29 -3.49 3.10 -13.42
N LEU A 30 -3.94 2.00 -12.81
CA LEU A 30 -3.11 0.83 -12.56
C LEU A 30 -2.72 0.16 -13.87
N HIS A 31 -3.69 -0.03 -14.77
CA HIS A 31 -3.45 -0.65 -16.08
C HIS A 31 -2.52 0.22 -16.93
N THR A 32 -2.91 1.48 -17.17
CA THR A 32 -2.25 2.38 -18.10
C THR A 32 -0.83 2.74 -17.70
N HIS A 33 -0.57 2.90 -16.39
CA HIS A 33 0.72 3.41 -15.92
C HIS A 33 1.68 2.32 -15.42
N ALA A 34 1.17 1.14 -15.05
CA ALA A 34 2.02 0.09 -14.49
C ALA A 34 1.78 -1.29 -15.11
N GLY A 35 0.53 -1.75 -15.15
CA GLY A 35 0.17 -3.11 -15.59
C GLY A 35 0.61 -3.39 -17.02
N ASP A 36 0.29 -2.49 -17.96
CA ASP A 36 0.69 -2.60 -19.36
C ASP A 36 2.21 -2.53 -19.56
N ASN A 37 2.92 -1.93 -18.61
CA ASN A 37 4.37 -1.78 -18.63
C ASN A 37 5.09 -2.91 -17.85
N GLY A 38 4.35 -3.90 -17.33
CA GLY A 38 4.90 -4.99 -16.52
C GLY A 38 5.52 -4.54 -15.20
N LEU A 39 5.18 -3.33 -14.72
CA LEU A 39 5.69 -2.79 -13.48
C LEU A 39 4.93 -3.37 -12.28
N PRO A 40 5.61 -3.59 -11.13
CA PRO A 40 4.95 -4.04 -9.91
C PRO A 40 3.98 -2.96 -9.40
N ILE A 41 2.84 -3.40 -8.88
CA ILE A 41 1.77 -2.52 -8.39
C ILE A 41 1.51 -2.79 -6.92
N ALA A 42 1.41 -1.72 -6.14
CA ALA A 42 0.82 -1.75 -4.81
C ALA A 42 -0.15 -0.56 -4.70
N VAL A 43 -1.34 -0.81 -4.18
CA VAL A 43 -2.35 0.23 -3.90
C VAL A 43 -2.62 0.20 -2.40
N PHE A 44 -2.62 1.39 -1.79
CA PHE A 44 -2.93 1.56 -0.38
C PHE A 44 -4.20 2.36 -0.23
N GLU A 45 -5.12 1.84 0.56
CA GLU A 45 -6.31 2.53 1.00
C GLU A 45 -6.16 2.79 2.50
N ILE A 46 -6.08 4.06 2.90
CA ILE A 46 -6.00 4.46 4.30
C ILE A 46 -7.30 5.16 4.66
N ARG A 47 -7.89 4.78 5.79
CA ARG A 47 -9.08 5.43 6.33
C ARG A 47 -8.82 6.93 6.53
N GLN A 48 -9.71 7.77 5.99
CA GLN A 48 -9.55 9.22 5.96
C GLN A 48 -9.31 9.83 7.35
N ASP A 49 -9.99 9.34 8.39
CA ASP A 49 -9.87 9.83 9.76
C ASP A 49 -8.49 9.56 10.40
N LEU A 50 -7.68 8.69 9.79
CA LEU A 50 -6.34 8.40 10.28
C LEU A 50 -5.28 9.36 9.69
N ILE A 51 -5.66 10.13 8.67
CA ILE A 51 -4.79 11.03 7.91
C ILE A 51 -5.42 12.41 7.71
N ASP A 52 -6.41 12.77 8.52
CA ASP A 52 -7.09 14.08 8.46
C ASP A 52 -6.29 15.22 9.14
N THR A 53 -5.14 14.88 9.71
CA THR A 53 -4.17 15.81 10.31
C THR A 53 -2.77 15.56 9.75
N ASP A 54 -1.92 16.58 9.78
CA ASP A 54 -0.53 16.48 9.34
C ASP A 54 0.23 15.40 10.13
N GLN A 55 -0.01 15.30 11.44
CA GLN A 55 0.62 14.30 12.30
C GLN A 55 0.15 12.88 11.95
N GLY A 56 -1.14 12.69 11.65
CA GLY A 56 -1.69 11.41 11.20
C GLY A 56 -1.10 10.99 9.85
N ALA A 57 -1.02 11.93 8.90
CA ALA A 57 -0.41 11.68 7.60
C ALA A 57 1.09 11.33 7.72
N GLU A 58 1.85 12.04 8.56
CA GLU A 58 3.26 11.75 8.82
C GLU A 58 3.46 10.35 9.45
N LEU A 59 2.63 10.01 10.44
CA LEU A 59 2.64 8.68 11.06
C LEU A 59 2.42 7.58 10.01
N TRP A 60 1.40 7.73 9.15
CA TRP A 60 1.11 6.75 8.10
C TRP A 60 2.20 6.68 7.04
N ALA A 61 2.82 7.81 6.68
CA ALA A 61 3.97 7.80 5.78
C ALA A 61 5.14 6.99 6.36
N LEU A 62 5.43 7.13 7.65
CA LEU A 62 6.48 6.36 8.33
C LEU A 62 6.15 4.85 8.40
N ILE A 63 4.89 4.49 8.68
CA ILE A 63 4.42 3.10 8.68
C ILE A 63 4.62 2.47 7.29
N LEU A 64 4.18 3.16 6.24
CA LEU A 64 4.32 2.68 4.86
C LEU A 64 5.79 2.59 4.44
N ALA A 65 6.62 3.58 4.77
CA ALA A 65 8.04 3.55 4.47
C ALA A 65 8.73 2.36 5.13
N LYS A 66 8.43 2.08 6.41
CA LYS A 66 8.95 0.93 7.15
C LYS A 66 8.58 -0.40 6.49
N ALA A 67 7.34 -0.54 6.00
CA ALA A 67 6.88 -1.76 5.34
C ALA A 67 7.42 -1.92 3.91
N LEU A 68 7.55 -0.82 3.15
CA LEU A 68 8.01 -0.84 1.77
C LEU A 68 9.52 -0.99 1.62
N THR A 69 10.31 -0.44 2.55
CA THR A 69 11.78 -0.48 2.49
C THR A 69 12.35 -1.89 2.27
N PRO A 70 12.03 -2.92 3.08
CA PRO A 70 12.54 -4.27 2.86
C PRO A 70 12.00 -4.91 1.57
N VAL A 71 10.77 -4.58 1.16
CA VAL A 71 10.16 -5.11 -0.07
C VAL A 71 10.86 -4.60 -1.32
N LEU A 72 11.12 -3.29 -1.37
CA LEU A 72 11.82 -2.65 -2.48
C LEU A 72 13.28 -3.08 -2.55
N ALA A 73 13.95 -3.22 -1.40
CA ALA A 73 15.31 -3.74 -1.34
C ALA A 73 15.41 -5.17 -1.88
N ALA A 74 14.41 -6.01 -1.60
CA ALA A 74 14.33 -7.38 -2.11
C ALA A 74 13.94 -7.46 -3.60
N TYR A 75 13.28 -6.43 -4.13
CA TYR A 75 12.90 -6.35 -5.54
C TYR A 75 14.12 -6.14 -6.45
N GLY A 76 15.14 -5.37 -5.99
CA GLY A 76 16.38 -5.13 -6.73
C GLY A 76 16.17 -4.32 -8.03
N PRO A 77 17.26 -3.87 -8.68
CA PRO A 77 17.19 -3.32 -10.04
C PRO A 77 16.85 -4.37 -11.10
#